data_AF-A0A836UHZ4-F1
#
_entry.id   AF-A0A836UHZ4-F1
#
_cell.length_a   1.000
_cell.length_b   1.000
_cell.length_c   1.000
_cell.angle_alpha   90.00
_cell.angle_beta   90.00
_cell.angle_gamma   90.00
#
_symmetry.space_group_name_H-M   'P 1'
#
loop_
_entity.id
_entity.type
_entity.pdbx_description
1 polymer ?
#
loop_
_entity_poly.entity_id
_entity_poly.type
_entity_poly.pdbx_seq_one_letter_code
_entity_poly.pdbx_strand_id
1 'polypeptide(L)'
;MRLTFEEGTLLLRDYASEQAPPAFVWDARVDLFRAQAHFYRESLEYLKREGIAFKNTAPRYQTLKLSQQAPPKPHPHQSESITAWQQHGRRGVVVLPTGSGKSQVALMAMLAVQRSTLIVAPTIDLMNQWYDLLSKAFAIAVGLLGGGYHEIEDVTVATYDSAYMHMERLGNRFGLIVFDEVHHLPGEMYSHAAEMCIAPNRLGLTAPPERADGRHVLLDTLVGPVAYERGIRELSGEYLAEYRVERRSKSRQFPAN
;
A
#
# COMPACT_ATOMS: atom_id res chain seq x y z
N MET A 1 -10.08 17.34 -22.77
CA MET A 1 -9.14 16.37 -22.16
C MET A 1 -9.85 15.36 -21.27
N ARG A 2 -9.42 14.09 -21.34
CA ARG A 2 -9.78 12.99 -20.44
C ARG A 2 -8.52 12.39 -19.82
N LEU A 3 -8.57 12.12 -18.52
CA LEU A 3 -7.57 11.31 -17.83
C LEU A 3 -8.06 9.86 -17.76
N THR A 4 -7.34 8.93 -18.38
CA THR A 4 -7.69 7.51 -18.43
C THR A 4 -6.57 6.64 -17.84
N PHE A 5 -6.92 5.42 -17.42
CA PHE A 5 -5.97 4.41 -17.00
C PHE A 5 -5.85 3.34 -18.09
N GLU A 6 -4.62 2.93 -18.41
CA GLU A 6 -4.33 1.89 -19.40
C GLU A 6 -3.01 1.20 -19.04
N GLU A 7 -3.04 -0.13 -18.89
CA GLU A 7 -1.86 -0.99 -18.67
C GLU A 7 -0.91 -0.46 -17.58
N GLY A 8 -1.45 -0.18 -16.39
CA GLY A 8 -0.64 0.30 -15.26
C GLY A 8 -0.20 1.77 -15.36
N THR A 9 -0.71 2.52 -16.33
CA THR A 9 -0.31 3.93 -16.55
C THR A 9 -1.51 4.84 -16.74
N LEU A 10 -1.26 6.14 -16.68
CA LEU A 10 -2.23 7.19 -16.97
C LEU A 10 -1.99 7.76 -18.37
N LEU A 11 -3.07 8.04 -19.08
CA LEU A 11 -3.02 8.68 -20.39
C LEU A 11 -3.86 9.96 -20.41
N LEU A 12 -3.35 10.99 -21.08
CA LEU A 12 -4.08 12.23 -21.34
C LEU A 12 -4.63 12.21 -22.77
N ARG A 13 -5.92 11.89 -22.90
CA ARG A 13 -6.63 11.91 -24.19
C ARG A 13 -7.22 13.29 -24.45
N ASP A 14 -7.19 13.74 -25.70
CA ASP A 14 -7.73 15.04 -26.10
C ASP A 14 -7.10 16.20 -25.30
N TYR A 15 -5.79 16.12 -25.02
CA TYR A 15 -5.01 17.18 -24.39
C TYR A 15 -4.44 18.10 -25.46
N ALA A 16 -4.74 19.39 -25.37
CA ALA A 16 -4.50 20.34 -26.45
C ALA A 16 -3.13 21.04 -26.38
N SER A 17 -2.39 20.89 -25.28
CA SER A 17 -1.09 21.54 -25.09
C SER A 17 0.04 20.61 -25.54
N GLU A 18 1.05 21.19 -26.20
CA GLU A 18 2.31 20.50 -26.52
C GLU A 18 3.21 20.33 -25.28
N GLN A 19 2.95 21.09 -24.21
CA GLN A 19 3.72 20.99 -22.97
C GLN A 19 3.18 19.87 -22.08
N ALA A 20 4.04 18.87 -21.84
CA ALA A 20 3.75 17.77 -20.93
C ALA A 20 3.50 18.27 -19.49
N PRO A 21 2.42 17.82 -18.83
CA PRO A 21 2.28 17.97 -17.39
C PRO A 21 3.41 17.26 -16.63
N PRO A 22 3.68 17.63 -15.36
CA PRO A 22 4.65 16.93 -14.53
C PRO A 22 4.41 15.41 -14.49
N ALA A 23 5.50 14.64 -14.51
CA ALA A 23 5.52 13.17 -14.57
C ALA A 23 4.98 12.52 -15.87
N PHE A 24 4.37 13.29 -16.77
CA PHE A 24 3.98 12.80 -18.09
C PHE A 24 5.12 12.92 -19.10
N VAL A 25 5.23 11.92 -19.95
CA VAL A 25 6.14 11.86 -21.09
C VAL A 25 5.36 11.47 -22.34
N TRP A 26 5.76 11.98 -23.49
CA TRP A 26 5.13 11.64 -24.76
C TRP A 26 5.41 10.17 -25.12
N ASP A 27 4.36 9.39 -25.42
CA ASP A 27 4.47 8.00 -25.88
C ASP A 27 4.02 7.91 -27.34
N ALA A 28 5.00 7.86 -28.25
CA ALA A 28 4.79 7.82 -29.69
C ALA A 28 4.03 6.56 -30.17
N ARG A 29 3.94 5.50 -29.37
CA ARG A 29 3.22 4.27 -29.75
C ARG A 29 1.71 4.44 -29.70
N VAL A 30 1.23 5.33 -28.82
CA VAL A 30 -0.20 5.63 -28.62
C VAL A 30 -0.56 7.06 -28.98
N ASP A 31 0.43 7.90 -29.33
CA ASP A 31 0.28 9.31 -29.70
C ASP A 31 -0.34 10.15 -28.56
N LEU A 32 0.06 9.86 -27.31
CA LEU A 32 -0.48 10.49 -26.11
C LEU A 32 0.60 10.70 -25.06
N PHE A 33 0.36 11.65 -24.15
CA PHE A 33 1.14 11.76 -22.92
C PHE A 33 0.78 10.62 -21.95
N ARG A 34 1.81 9.95 -21.43
CA ARG A 34 1.73 8.83 -20.49
C ARG A 34 2.52 9.12 -19.20
N ALA A 35 1.98 8.71 -18.05
CA ALA A 35 2.68 8.73 -16.76
C ALA A 35 2.44 7.42 -16.02
N GLN A 36 3.34 7.04 -15.10
CA GLN A 36 3.08 5.91 -14.20
C GLN A 36 1.84 6.17 -13.34
N ALA A 37 1.07 5.11 -13.07
CA ALA A 37 -0.22 5.25 -12.39
C ALA A 37 -0.13 5.83 -10.97
N HIS A 38 0.96 5.60 -10.26
CA HIS A 38 1.15 6.13 -8.91
C HIS A 38 1.19 7.66 -8.84
N PHE A 39 1.49 8.36 -9.94
CA PHE A 39 1.40 9.82 -10.03
C PHE A 39 -0.03 10.34 -10.17
N TYR A 40 -1.05 9.49 -10.09
CA TYR A 40 -2.44 9.86 -10.28
C TYR A 40 -2.89 11.00 -9.37
N ARG A 41 -2.54 10.97 -8.09
CA ARG A 41 -2.93 12.02 -7.15
C ARG A 41 -2.29 13.35 -7.51
N GLU A 42 -0.98 13.36 -7.72
CA GLU A 42 -0.19 14.54 -8.10
C GLU A 42 -0.69 15.13 -9.42
N SER A 43 -1.06 14.26 -10.37
CA SER A 43 -1.65 14.65 -11.65
C SER A 43 -2.98 15.36 -11.46
N LEU A 44 -3.88 14.82 -10.61
CA LEU A 44 -5.15 15.47 -10.31
C LEU A 44 -4.96 16.82 -9.60
N GLU A 45 -4.01 16.89 -8.67
CA GLU A 45 -3.70 18.12 -7.94
C GLU A 45 -3.12 19.20 -8.88
N TYR A 46 -2.19 18.82 -9.76
CA TYR A 46 -1.66 19.70 -10.80
C TYR A 46 -2.76 20.23 -11.71
N LEU A 47 -3.56 19.34 -12.33
CA LEU A 47 -4.59 19.75 -13.28
C LEU A 47 -5.63 20.69 -12.66
N LYS A 48 -5.97 20.47 -11.39
CA LYS A 48 -6.87 21.36 -10.64
C LYS A 48 -6.22 22.71 -10.36
N ARG A 49 -4.96 22.73 -9.92
CA ARG A 49 -4.22 23.96 -9.61
C ARG A 49 -4.07 24.86 -10.83
N GLU A 50 -3.79 24.27 -11.99
CA GLU A 50 -3.67 25.00 -13.27
C GLU A 50 -5.03 25.32 -13.92
N GLY A 51 -6.15 24.94 -13.30
CA GLY A 51 -7.49 25.21 -13.83
C GLY A 51 -7.83 24.48 -15.14
N ILE A 52 -7.11 23.39 -15.46
CA ILE A 52 -7.33 22.63 -16.68
C ILE A 52 -8.60 21.81 -16.53
N ALA A 53 -9.59 22.03 -17.39
CA ALA A 53 -10.82 21.24 -17.38
C ALA A 53 -10.59 19.81 -17.91
N PHE A 54 -11.00 18.81 -17.14
CA PHE A 54 -10.85 17.41 -17.53
C PHE A 54 -11.98 16.52 -17.03
N LYS A 55 -12.25 15.45 -17.77
CA LYS A 55 -13.07 14.34 -17.30
C LYS A 55 -12.17 13.24 -16.76
N ASN A 56 -12.38 12.85 -15.51
CA ASN A 56 -11.64 11.77 -14.88
C ASN A 56 -12.35 10.43 -15.06
N THR A 57 -11.79 9.55 -15.89
CA THR A 57 -12.31 8.20 -16.15
C THR A 57 -11.30 7.11 -15.80
N ALA A 58 -10.16 7.48 -15.21
CA ALA A 58 -9.15 6.54 -14.76
C ALA A 58 -9.65 5.60 -13.65
N PRO A 59 -10.29 6.07 -12.56
CA PRO A 59 -10.61 5.22 -11.42
C PRO A 59 -11.82 4.32 -11.66
N ARG A 60 -11.72 3.08 -11.17
CA ARG A 60 -12.82 2.09 -11.09
C ARG A 60 -13.15 1.67 -9.65
N TYR A 61 -12.40 2.16 -8.66
CA TYR A 61 -12.68 1.91 -7.25
C TYR A 61 -14.01 2.54 -6.80
N GLN A 62 -14.67 1.86 -5.87
CA GLN A 62 -15.95 2.26 -5.30
C GLN A 62 -15.76 2.96 -3.96
N THR A 63 -16.82 3.66 -3.53
CA THR A 63 -16.98 4.08 -2.13
C THR A 63 -17.67 2.95 -1.39
N LEU A 64 -17.08 2.53 -0.28
CA LEU A 64 -17.61 1.45 0.55
C LEU A 64 -18.29 2.04 1.80
N LYS A 65 -19.12 1.22 2.45
CA LYS A 65 -19.70 1.50 3.77
C LYS A 65 -19.25 0.42 4.74
N LEU A 66 -17.95 0.43 5.05
CA LEU A 66 -17.33 -0.50 5.97
C LEU A 66 -17.69 -0.13 7.41
N SER A 67 -18.20 -1.12 8.14
CA SER A 67 -18.41 -1.07 9.58
C SER A 67 -17.72 -2.28 10.22
N GLN A 68 -16.85 -2.05 11.19
CA GLN A 68 -16.18 -3.14 11.88
C GLN A 68 -17.14 -3.81 12.89
N GLN A 69 -17.21 -5.13 12.87
CA GLN A 69 -17.91 -5.93 13.86
C GLN A 69 -17.11 -5.94 15.17
N ALA A 70 -17.76 -5.53 16.27
CA ALA A 70 -17.17 -5.49 17.61
C ALA A 70 -15.74 -4.88 17.64
N PRO A 71 -15.58 -3.60 17.25
CA PRO A 71 -14.25 -3.00 17.14
C PRO A 71 -13.57 -2.98 18.52
N PRO A 72 -12.36 -3.56 18.65
CA PRO A 72 -11.62 -3.45 19.89
C PRO A 72 -11.25 -2.00 20.13
N LYS A 73 -11.14 -1.59 21.40
CA LYS A 73 -10.59 -0.27 21.73
C LYS A 73 -9.15 -0.23 21.24
N PRO A 74 -8.79 0.67 20.31
CA PRO A 74 -7.42 0.72 19.81
C PRO A 74 -6.48 1.15 20.92
N HIS A 75 -5.27 0.58 20.91
CA HIS A 75 -4.20 1.05 21.78
C HIS A 75 -3.78 2.48 21.38
N PRO A 76 -3.16 3.26 22.28
CA PRO A 76 -2.74 4.63 21.98
C PRO A 76 -1.87 4.73 20.73
N HIS A 77 -0.85 3.87 20.59
CA HIS A 77 0.04 3.87 19.42
C HIS A 77 -0.67 3.56 18.11
N GLN A 78 -1.76 2.78 18.13
CA GLN A 78 -2.56 2.51 16.93
C GLN A 78 -3.33 3.76 16.50
N SER A 79 -3.95 4.46 17.47
CA SER A 79 -4.67 5.71 17.22
C SER A 79 -3.74 6.85 16.78
N GLU A 80 -2.60 6.98 17.44
CA GLU A 80 -1.53 7.92 17.06
C GLU A 80 -1.04 7.66 15.64
N SER A 81 -0.75 6.39 15.30
CA SER A 81 -0.24 6.04 13.97
C SER A 81 -1.20 6.40 12.84
N ILE A 82 -2.51 6.18 13.02
CA ILE A 82 -3.52 6.52 12.02
C ILE A 82 -3.73 8.02 11.92
N THR A 83 -3.71 8.72 13.06
CA THR A 83 -3.79 10.19 13.07
C THR A 83 -2.62 10.79 12.30
N ALA A 84 -1.40 10.33 12.58
CA ALA A 84 -0.20 10.80 11.89
C ALA A 84 -0.25 10.46 10.38
N TRP A 85 -0.62 9.23 10.01
CA TRP A 85 -0.78 8.85 8.60
C TRP A 85 -1.82 9.73 7.87
N GLN A 86 -2.93 10.07 8.52
CA GLN A 86 -3.92 11.01 7.96
C GLN A 86 -3.36 12.42 7.79
N GLN A 87 -2.56 12.92 8.74
CA GLN A 87 -1.89 14.22 8.66
C GLN A 87 -0.85 14.27 7.53
N HIS A 88 -0.20 13.14 7.24
CA HIS A 88 0.63 12.93 6.04
C HIS A 88 -0.21 12.73 4.75
N GLY A 89 -1.46 13.19 4.75
CA GLY A 89 -2.34 13.11 3.60
C GLY A 89 -2.71 11.68 3.22
N ARG A 90 -2.67 10.72 4.16
CA ARG A 90 -3.00 9.29 3.92
C ARG A 90 -2.01 8.59 2.98
N ARG A 91 -0.75 9.03 3.00
CA ARG A 91 0.38 8.43 2.27
C ARG A 91 1.58 8.34 3.19
N GLY A 92 1.98 7.12 3.53
CA GLY A 92 3.16 6.94 4.37
C GLY A 92 3.29 5.54 4.96
N VAL A 93 4.43 5.34 5.62
CA VAL A 93 4.79 4.11 6.30
C VAL A 93 4.58 4.26 7.80
N VAL A 94 3.97 3.24 8.41
CA VAL A 94 3.85 3.08 9.86
C VAL A 94 4.78 1.95 10.30
N VAL A 95 5.76 2.30 11.13
CA VAL A 95 6.76 1.39 11.66
C VAL A 95 6.40 1.01 13.09
N LEU A 96 6.02 -0.25 13.30
CA LEU A 96 5.60 -0.77 14.60
C LEU A 96 6.13 -2.19 14.82
N PRO A 97 6.50 -2.59 16.04
CA PRO A 97 6.95 -3.94 16.36
C PRO A 97 5.98 -5.03 15.94
N THR A 98 6.47 -6.26 15.80
CA THR A 98 5.59 -7.43 15.70
C THR A 98 4.74 -7.55 16.97
N GLY A 99 3.50 -8.02 16.83
CA GLY A 99 2.55 -8.13 17.96
C GLY A 99 1.89 -6.82 18.41
N SER A 100 2.27 -5.66 17.87
CA SER A 100 1.68 -4.35 18.23
C SER A 100 0.31 -4.06 17.59
N GLY A 101 -0.19 -4.98 16.75
CA GLY A 101 -1.47 -4.84 16.05
C GLY A 101 -1.42 -4.01 14.77
N LYS A 102 -0.37 -4.16 13.94
CA LYS A 102 -0.28 -3.57 12.60
C LYS A 102 -1.53 -3.83 11.74
N SER A 103 -2.12 -5.03 11.84
CA SER A 103 -3.33 -5.34 11.10
C SER A 103 -4.53 -4.48 11.55
N GLN A 104 -4.65 -4.17 12.85
CA GLN A 104 -5.69 -3.25 13.35
C GLN A 104 -5.49 -1.84 12.79
N VAL A 105 -4.25 -1.37 12.62
CA VAL A 105 -3.95 -0.10 11.95
C VAL A 105 -4.49 -0.11 10.51
N ALA A 106 -4.29 -1.17 9.73
CA ALA A 106 -4.88 -1.25 8.38
C ALA A 106 -6.42 -1.20 8.40
N LEU A 107 -7.08 -1.92 9.32
CA LEU A 107 -8.54 -1.88 9.46
C LEU A 107 -9.03 -0.46 9.77
N MET A 108 -8.32 0.26 10.66
CA MET A 108 -8.62 1.66 10.96
C MET A 108 -8.41 2.58 9.73
N ALA A 109 -7.37 2.33 8.92
CA ALA A 109 -7.17 3.06 7.66
C ALA A 109 -8.29 2.80 6.66
N MET A 110 -8.75 1.56 6.51
CA MET A 110 -9.90 1.19 5.69
C MET A 110 -11.18 1.90 6.14
N LEU A 111 -11.44 1.90 7.46
CA LEU A 111 -12.59 2.60 8.06
C LEU A 111 -12.53 4.12 7.85
N ALA A 112 -11.34 4.71 7.84
CA ALA A 112 -11.16 6.14 7.59
C ALA A 112 -11.30 6.52 6.10
N VAL A 113 -10.92 5.62 5.19
CA VAL A 113 -10.91 5.88 3.74
C VAL A 113 -12.23 5.51 3.06
N GLN A 114 -12.88 4.43 3.46
CA GLN A 114 -14.17 3.97 2.92
C GLN A 114 -14.13 3.77 1.39
N ARG A 115 -13.11 3.07 0.87
CA ARG A 115 -12.93 2.79 -0.56
C ARG A 115 -12.53 1.35 -0.80
N SER A 116 -12.71 0.88 -2.04
CA SER A 116 -12.14 -0.39 -2.50
C SER A 116 -10.65 -0.46 -2.13
N THR A 117 -10.24 -1.55 -1.50
CA THR A 117 -8.94 -1.69 -0.84
C THR A 117 -8.21 -2.93 -1.35
N LEU A 118 -6.93 -2.77 -1.70
CA LEU A 118 -6.01 -3.88 -1.94
C LEU A 118 -5.05 -4.01 -0.76
N ILE A 119 -4.94 -5.20 -0.19
CA ILE A 119 -3.89 -5.54 0.77
C ILE A 119 -2.87 -6.44 0.06
N VAL A 120 -1.60 -6.09 0.14
CA VAL A 120 -0.50 -6.84 -0.47
C VAL A 120 0.37 -7.42 0.63
N ALA A 121 0.47 -8.76 0.68
CA ALA A 121 1.21 -9.50 1.70
C ALA A 121 2.37 -10.31 1.08
N PRO A 122 3.46 -10.60 1.81
CA PRO A 122 4.64 -11.27 1.25
C PRO A 122 4.45 -12.78 1.05
N THR A 123 3.53 -13.43 1.76
CA THR A 123 3.31 -14.89 1.66
C THR A 123 1.84 -15.24 1.54
N ILE A 124 1.56 -16.44 1.00
CA ILE A 124 0.21 -17.00 0.92
C ILE A 124 -0.40 -17.19 2.32
N ASP A 125 0.41 -17.58 3.30
CA ASP A 125 -0.07 -17.74 4.68
C ASP A 125 -0.56 -16.42 5.27
N LEU A 126 0.19 -15.33 5.07
CA LEU A 126 -0.23 -14.00 5.51
C LEU A 126 -1.43 -13.51 4.72
N MET A 127 -1.48 -13.79 3.41
CA MET A 127 -2.66 -13.50 2.57
C MET A 127 -3.93 -14.15 3.15
N ASN A 128 -3.86 -15.43 3.53
CA ASN A 128 -4.98 -16.14 4.15
C ASN A 128 -5.35 -15.58 5.54
N GLN A 129 -4.37 -15.19 6.36
CA GLN A 129 -4.62 -14.54 7.65
C GLN A 129 -5.35 -13.20 7.48
N TRP A 130 -4.96 -12.41 6.48
CA TRP A 130 -5.65 -11.17 6.13
C TRP A 130 -7.08 -11.41 5.66
N TYR A 131 -7.31 -12.42 4.82
CA TYR A 131 -8.65 -12.81 4.39
C TYR A 131 -9.55 -13.14 5.58
N ASP A 132 -9.08 -13.97 6.50
CA ASP A 132 -9.83 -14.34 7.71
C ASP A 132 -10.12 -13.12 8.58
N LEU A 133 -9.13 -12.24 8.78
CA LEU A 133 -9.27 -11.03 9.56
C LEU A 133 -10.32 -10.10 8.95
N LEU A 134 -10.24 -9.82 7.65
CA LEU A 134 -11.14 -8.92 6.94
C LEU A 134 -12.57 -9.46 6.89
N SER A 135 -12.72 -10.75 6.60
CA SER A 135 -14.01 -11.43 6.54
C SER A 135 -14.74 -11.34 7.89
N LYS A 136 -14.02 -11.56 8.99
CA LYS A 136 -14.55 -11.42 10.35
C LYS A 136 -14.79 -9.95 10.72
N ALA A 137 -13.89 -9.06 10.36
CA ALA A 137 -13.97 -7.66 10.74
C ALA A 137 -15.13 -6.93 10.07
N PHE A 138 -15.42 -7.19 8.79
CA PHE A 138 -16.38 -6.39 8.02
C PHE A 138 -17.62 -7.15 7.53
N ALA A 139 -17.65 -8.49 7.60
CA ALA A 139 -18.70 -9.33 7.00
C ALA A 139 -19.06 -8.93 5.56
N ILE A 140 -18.03 -8.77 4.74
CA ILE A 140 -18.11 -8.51 3.32
C ILE A 140 -17.48 -9.66 2.54
N ALA A 141 -17.75 -9.73 1.24
CA ALA A 141 -16.94 -10.55 0.34
C ALA A 141 -15.52 -10.00 0.26
N VAL A 142 -14.53 -10.88 0.42
CA VAL A 142 -13.11 -10.55 0.33
C VAL A 142 -12.51 -11.40 -0.78
N GLY A 143 -11.86 -10.77 -1.76
CA GLY A 143 -11.19 -11.47 -2.84
C GLY A 143 -9.79 -11.95 -2.44
N LEU A 144 -9.35 -13.05 -3.03
CA LEU A 144 -7.99 -13.58 -2.91
C LEU A 144 -7.32 -13.64 -4.29
N LEU A 145 -6.11 -13.07 -4.39
CA LEU A 145 -5.32 -13.06 -5.61
C LEU A 145 -3.89 -13.58 -5.33
N GLY A 146 -3.70 -14.88 -5.56
CA GLY A 146 -2.43 -15.56 -5.33
C GLY A 146 -2.61 -16.98 -4.79
N GLY A 147 -1.57 -17.80 -4.84
CA GLY A 147 -1.62 -19.19 -4.34
C GLY A 147 -2.65 -20.08 -5.07
N GLY A 148 -3.01 -19.75 -6.31
CA GLY A 148 -4.03 -20.43 -7.10
C GLY A 148 -5.41 -19.77 -7.08
N TYR A 149 -5.65 -18.79 -6.20
CA TYR A 149 -6.88 -18.02 -6.17
C TYR A 149 -6.84 -16.84 -7.14
N HIS A 150 -7.97 -16.55 -7.78
CA HIS A 150 -8.15 -15.42 -8.69
C HIS A 150 -9.56 -14.82 -8.55
N GLU A 151 -9.85 -14.35 -7.35
CA GLU A 151 -11.12 -13.74 -6.96
C GLU A 151 -10.89 -12.27 -6.63
N ILE A 152 -11.55 -11.36 -7.36
CA ILE A 152 -11.28 -9.91 -7.27
C ILE A 152 -12.55 -9.19 -6.85
N GLU A 153 -12.58 -8.79 -5.58
CA GLU A 153 -13.65 -8.03 -4.95
C GLU A 153 -13.23 -6.58 -4.68
N ASP A 154 -14.17 -5.75 -4.19
CA ASP A 154 -13.84 -4.38 -3.76
C ASP A 154 -12.83 -4.35 -2.61
N VAL A 155 -12.79 -5.37 -1.76
CA VAL A 155 -11.69 -5.61 -0.83
C VAL A 155 -11.01 -6.90 -1.25
N THR A 156 -9.74 -6.81 -1.64
CA THR A 156 -8.97 -7.95 -2.13
C THR A 156 -7.64 -8.03 -1.39
N VAL A 157 -7.18 -9.26 -1.09
CA VAL A 157 -5.85 -9.53 -0.57
C VAL A 157 -5.05 -10.25 -1.65
N ALA A 158 -3.82 -9.83 -1.89
CA ALA A 158 -2.93 -10.43 -2.88
C ALA A 158 -1.55 -10.69 -2.30
N THR A 159 -0.83 -11.65 -2.88
CA THR A 159 0.63 -11.72 -2.69
C THR A 159 1.33 -10.63 -3.51
N TYR A 160 2.55 -10.24 -3.13
CA TYR A 160 3.36 -9.31 -3.94
C TYR A 160 3.55 -9.79 -5.38
N ASP A 161 3.88 -11.07 -5.58
CA ASP A 161 4.06 -11.65 -6.92
C ASP A 161 2.78 -11.55 -7.76
N SER A 162 1.62 -11.84 -7.16
CA SER A 162 0.34 -11.81 -7.86
C SER A 162 -0.11 -10.38 -8.15
N ALA A 163 0.12 -9.45 -7.21
CA ALA A 163 -0.10 -8.03 -7.45
C ALA A 163 0.73 -7.57 -8.65
N TYR A 164 2.04 -7.88 -8.68
CA TYR A 164 2.89 -7.55 -9.82
C TYR A 164 2.32 -8.04 -11.16
N MET A 165 1.90 -9.31 -11.23
CA MET A 165 1.37 -9.90 -12.47
C MET A 165 0.06 -9.29 -12.98
N HIS A 166 -0.74 -8.66 -12.13
CA HIS A 166 -2.11 -8.28 -12.46
C HIS A 166 -2.39 -6.77 -12.39
N MET A 167 -1.47 -5.97 -11.84
CA MET A 167 -1.71 -4.54 -11.60
C MET A 167 -1.78 -3.69 -12.87
N GLU A 168 -1.28 -4.16 -14.01
CA GLU A 168 -1.55 -3.52 -15.31
C GLU A 168 -3.05 -3.37 -15.60
N ARG A 169 -3.85 -4.36 -15.19
CA ARG A 169 -5.31 -4.40 -15.42
C ARG A 169 -6.10 -3.97 -14.20
N LEU A 170 -5.58 -4.21 -13.00
CA LEU A 170 -6.28 -3.98 -11.73
C LEU A 170 -5.87 -2.68 -11.04
N GLY A 171 -4.83 -1.99 -11.51
CA GLY A 171 -4.24 -0.83 -10.86
C GLY A 171 -5.19 0.33 -10.60
N ASN A 172 -6.32 0.41 -11.32
CA ASN A 172 -7.36 1.40 -11.12
C ASN A 172 -8.56 0.97 -10.28
N ARG A 173 -8.58 -0.27 -9.77
CA ARG A 173 -9.71 -0.85 -9.02
C ARG A 173 -9.72 -0.49 -7.54
N PHE A 174 -8.63 0.08 -7.01
CA PHE A 174 -8.47 0.31 -5.57
C PHE A 174 -8.19 1.79 -5.26
N GLY A 175 -8.89 2.31 -4.25
CA GLY A 175 -8.72 3.67 -3.74
C GLY A 175 -7.82 3.74 -2.50
N LEU A 176 -7.56 2.59 -1.87
CA LEU A 176 -6.56 2.38 -0.82
C LEU A 176 -5.71 1.15 -1.18
N ILE A 177 -4.41 1.26 -1.01
CA ILE A 177 -3.50 0.11 -1.04
C ILE A 177 -2.72 0.04 0.28
N VAL A 178 -2.66 -1.16 0.85
CA VAL A 178 -1.92 -1.47 2.08
C VAL A 178 -0.84 -2.48 1.75
N PHE A 179 0.41 -2.15 2.07
CA PHE A 179 1.56 -3.03 1.91
C PHE A 179 1.95 -3.57 3.29
N ASP A 180 1.74 -4.86 3.50
CA ASP A 180 2.20 -5.55 4.70
C ASP A 180 3.65 -6.00 4.53
N GLU A 181 4.45 -5.86 5.57
CA GLU A 181 5.91 -5.99 5.52
C GLU A 181 6.53 -5.21 4.34
N VAL A 182 6.20 -3.91 4.27
CA VAL A 182 6.52 -3.02 3.15
C VAL A 182 8.02 -2.91 2.84
N HIS A 183 8.89 -3.34 3.75
CA HIS A 183 10.33 -3.43 3.50
C HIS A 183 10.69 -4.40 2.35
N HIS A 184 9.77 -5.27 1.92
CA HIS A 184 9.95 -6.07 0.69
C HIS A 184 9.74 -5.25 -0.59
N LEU A 185 8.94 -4.18 -0.56
CA LEU A 185 8.53 -3.40 -1.73
C LEU A 185 9.69 -2.87 -2.59
N PRO A 186 10.85 -2.45 -2.03
CA PRO A 186 11.94 -1.93 -2.86
C PRO A 186 12.69 -2.96 -3.72
N GLY A 187 12.28 -4.23 -3.76
CA GLY A 187 12.76 -5.17 -4.77
C GLY A 187 12.25 -4.77 -6.16
N GLU A 188 13.09 -4.92 -7.21
CA GLU A 188 12.79 -4.43 -8.57
C GLU A 188 11.42 -4.86 -9.09
N MET A 189 10.98 -6.09 -8.81
CA MET A 189 9.68 -6.59 -9.28
C MET A 189 8.49 -6.05 -8.46
N TYR A 190 8.69 -5.77 -7.17
CA TYR A 190 7.60 -5.42 -6.26
C TYR A 190 7.23 -3.94 -6.33
N SER A 191 8.20 -3.08 -6.65
CA SER A 191 7.96 -1.65 -6.88
C SER A 191 6.93 -1.42 -8.00
N HIS A 192 6.99 -2.22 -9.07
CA HIS A 192 6.11 -2.11 -10.23
C HIS A 192 4.63 -2.27 -9.86
N ALA A 193 4.29 -3.14 -8.91
CA ALA A 193 2.91 -3.28 -8.44
C ALA A 193 2.39 -1.98 -7.81
N ALA A 194 3.24 -1.28 -7.05
CA ALA A 194 2.90 0.01 -6.48
C ALA A 194 2.87 1.13 -7.53
N GLU A 195 3.78 1.09 -8.50
CA GLU A 195 3.88 2.07 -9.60
C GLU A 195 2.65 2.05 -10.51
N MET A 196 2.12 0.85 -10.77
CA MET A 196 0.96 0.60 -11.63
C MET A 196 -0.39 0.84 -10.94
N CYS A 197 -0.39 1.14 -9.63
CA CYS A 197 -1.60 1.45 -8.88
C CYS A 197 -1.94 2.95 -8.95
N ILE A 198 -3.20 3.33 -9.14
CA ILE A 198 -3.62 4.73 -9.01
C ILE A 198 -3.97 5.13 -7.57
N ALA A 199 -4.00 4.18 -6.63
CA ALA A 199 -4.57 4.41 -5.29
C ALA A 199 -3.96 5.68 -4.65
N PRO A 200 -4.79 6.71 -4.37
CA PRO A 200 -4.30 7.97 -3.81
C PRO A 200 -3.99 7.87 -2.32
N ASN A 201 -4.54 6.86 -1.63
CA ASN A 201 -4.27 6.54 -0.24
C ASN A 201 -3.37 5.30 -0.19
N ARG A 202 -2.23 5.39 0.51
CA ARG A 202 -1.21 4.34 0.54
C ARG A 202 -0.67 4.18 1.95
N LEU A 203 -0.71 2.96 2.46
CA LEU A 203 -0.21 2.63 3.79
C LEU A 203 0.85 1.53 3.67
N GLY A 204 2.05 1.81 4.15
CA GLY A 204 3.07 0.78 4.37
C GLY A 204 3.08 0.37 5.84
N LEU A 205 3.16 -0.93 6.11
CA LEU A 205 3.28 -1.49 7.45
C LEU A 205 4.57 -2.29 7.53
N THR A 206 5.39 -2.05 8.54
CA THR A 206 6.62 -2.85 8.74
C THR A 206 7.04 -2.87 10.20
N ALA A 207 7.79 -3.88 10.59
CA ALA A 207 8.60 -3.83 11.81
C ALA A 207 9.80 -2.86 11.63
N PRO A 208 10.34 -2.31 12.74
CA PRO A 208 11.60 -1.58 12.70
C PRO A 208 12.70 -2.45 12.09
N PRO A 209 13.44 -1.96 11.09
CA PRO A 209 14.49 -2.75 10.45
C PRO A 209 15.67 -2.98 11.40
N GLU A 210 16.32 -4.14 11.33
CA GLU A 210 17.55 -4.38 12.09
C GLU A 210 18.75 -3.59 11.51
N ARG A 211 18.67 -3.14 10.25
CA ARG A 211 19.68 -2.36 9.52
C ARG A 211 19.05 -1.46 8.44
N ALA A 212 19.56 -0.24 8.26
CA ALA A 212 19.18 0.63 7.14
C ALA A 212 19.92 0.19 5.87
N ASP A 213 19.17 -0.26 4.86
CA ASP A 213 19.69 -0.72 3.57
C ASP A 213 19.66 0.39 2.48
N GLY A 214 19.27 1.62 2.85
CA GLY A 214 19.26 2.78 1.95
C GLY A 214 18.14 2.74 0.91
N ARG A 215 17.29 1.71 0.91
CA ARG A 215 16.18 1.54 -0.04
C ARG A 215 14.93 2.35 0.30
N HIS A 216 15.02 3.18 1.34
CA HIS A 216 13.94 4.00 1.89
C HIS A 216 13.43 5.07 0.90
N VAL A 217 14.31 5.58 0.03
CA VAL A 217 13.99 6.64 -0.96
C VAL A 217 12.88 6.21 -1.92
N LEU A 218 12.86 4.93 -2.30
CA LEU A 218 11.82 4.41 -3.20
C LEU A 218 10.47 4.32 -2.49
N LEU A 219 10.46 4.01 -1.19
CA LEU A 219 9.22 4.00 -0.38
C LEU A 219 8.61 5.39 -0.28
N ASP A 220 9.42 6.43 -0.12
CA ASP A 220 8.94 7.81 -0.04
C ASP A 220 8.14 8.19 -1.30
N THR A 221 8.58 7.72 -2.46
CA THR A 221 7.89 7.95 -3.74
C THR A 221 6.65 7.06 -3.89
N LEU A 222 6.79 5.76 -3.64
CA LEU A 222 5.75 4.77 -3.94
C LEU A 222 4.64 4.70 -2.90
N VAL A 223 4.93 5.01 -1.64
CA VAL A 223 4.00 4.90 -0.52
C VAL A 223 3.87 6.25 0.19
N GLY A 224 4.99 6.86 0.51
CA GLY A 224 5.12 8.09 1.30
C GLY A 224 6.17 7.94 2.40
N PRO A 225 6.54 9.04 3.08
CA PRO A 225 7.55 9.01 4.14
C PRO A 225 7.08 8.18 5.34
N VAL A 226 7.99 7.90 6.27
CA VAL A 226 7.60 7.37 7.58
C VAL A 226 6.71 8.40 8.28
N ALA A 227 5.43 8.05 8.44
CA ALA A 227 4.43 8.90 9.07
C ALA A 227 4.40 8.68 10.59
N TYR A 228 4.78 7.49 11.06
CA TYR A 228 4.82 7.15 12.47
C TYR A 228 5.80 6.00 12.73
N GLU A 229 6.55 6.11 13.81
CA GLU A 229 7.47 5.06 14.27
C GLU A 229 7.42 4.93 15.79
N ARG A 230 7.38 3.69 16.27
CA ARG A 230 7.67 3.34 17.67
C ARG A 230 8.60 2.15 17.73
N GLY A 231 9.65 2.26 18.51
CA GLY A 231 10.55 1.15 18.78
C GLY A 231 9.95 0.13 19.76
N ILE A 232 10.53 -1.06 19.79
CA ILE A 232 10.17 -2.12 20.74
C ILE A 232 10.29 -1.63 22.18
N ARG A 233 11.35 -0.88 22.50
CA ARG A 233 11.62 -0.38 23.85
C ARG A 233 10.58 0.61 24.36
N GLU A 234 9.92 1.31 23.45
CA GLU A 234 8.85 2.27 23.78
C GLU A 234 7.51 1.57 24.03
N LEU A 235 7.36 0.32 23.59
CA LEU A 235 6.12 -0.47 23.74
C LEU A 235 6.27 -1.66 24.71
N SER A 236 7.50 -2.04 25.06
CA SER A 236 7.81 -3.07 26.06
C SER A 236 7.49 -2.58 27.47
N GLY A 237 6.69 -3.34 28.21
CA GLY A 237 6.29 -3.03 29.60
C GLY A 237 4.82 -2.61 29.75
N GLU A 238 4.22 -1.99 28.73
CA GLU A 238 2.81 -1.56 28.75
C GLU A 238 1.91 -2.35 27.79
N TYR A 239 2.40 -2.72 26.59
CA TYR A 239 1.57 -3.30 25.53
C TYR A 239 2.15 -4.53 24.83
N LEU A 240 3.44 -4.82 25.00
CA LEU A 240 4.10 -6.02 24.47
C LEU A 240 4.52 -6.94 25.62
N ALA A 241 4.40 -8.26 25.41
CA ALA A 241 4.98 -9.24 26.32
C ALA A 241 6.51 -9.09 26.36
N GLU A 242 7.11 -9.22 27.55
CA GLU A 242 8.57 -9.26 27.69
C GLU A 242 9.14 -10.42 26.87
N TYR A 243 10.01 -10.14 25.90
CA TYR A 243 10.75 -11.17 25.20
C TYR A 243 12.25 -11.01 25.45
N ARG A 244 12.93 -12.13 25.66
CA ARG A 244 14.37 -12.19 25.90
C ARG A 244 15.08 -12.47 24.57
N VAL A 245 15.96 -11.56 24.13
CA VAL A 245 16.80 -11.76 22.93
C VAL A 245 17.93 -12.72 23.26
N GLU A 246 17.85 -13.98 22.80
CA GLU A 246 18.98 -14.90 22.80
C GLU A 246 19.72 -14.86 21.46
N ARG A 247 20.92 -14.27 21.44
CA ARG A 247 21.85 -14.40 20.30
C ARG A 247 22.47 -15.79 20.31
N ARG A 248 22.02 -16.67 19.42
CA ARG A 248 22.71 -17.95 19.18
C ARG A 248 23.83 -17.77 18.16
N SER A 249 25.07 -17.67 18.62
CA SER A 249 26.25 -17.82 17.78
C SER A 249 26.39 -19.30 17.38
N LYS A 250 26.20 -19.64 16.10
CA LYS A 250 26.57 -20.97 15.59
C LYS A 250 28.10 -21.04 15.47
N SER A 251 28.77 -21.56 16.48
CA SER A 251 30.15 -22.04 16.35
C SER A 251 30.13 -23.34 15.53
N ARG A 252 30.49 -23.26 14.25
CA ARG A 252 30.83 -24.46 13.46
C ARG A 252 32.16 -25.00 13.98
N GLN A 253 32.13 -26.05 14.79
CA GLN A 253 33.29 -26.91 15.01
C GLN A 253 33.44 -27.80 13.78
N PHE A 254 34.50 -27.58 13.00
CA PHE A 254 34.97 -28.55 12.03
C PHE A 254 35.84 -29.58 12.77
N PRO A 255 35.65 -30.88 12.58
CA PRO A 255 36.57 -31.88 13.11
C PRO A 255 37.93 -31.74 12.39
N ALA A 256 39.01 -31.72 13.17
CA ALA A 256 40.37 -31.77 12.64
C ALA A 256 40.64 -33.18 12.09
N ASN A 257 41.20 -33.23 10.87
CA ASN A 257 41.78 -34.44 10.29
C ASN A 257 43.10 -34.79 10.98
#